data_AF-A0A972QEN7-F1
#
_entry.id   AF-A0A972QEN7-F1
#
_cell.length_a   1.000
_cell.length_b   1.000
_cell.length_c   1.000
_cell.angle_alpha   90.00
_cell.angle_beta   90.00
_cell.angle_gamma   90.00
#
_symmetry.space_group_name_H-M   'P 1'
#
loop_
_entity.id
_entity.type
_entity.pdbx_description
1 polymer ?
#
loop_
_entity_poly.entity_id
_entity_poly.type
_entity_poly.pdbx_seq_one_letter_code
_entity_poly.pdbx_strand_id
1 'polypeptide(L)'
;MENKLKNVKSCETVESLGALGIGELVYDIGCRGGSLGFYGSDVAEFAGCSESDLPGKYGCYCNYLGGGVRGAVVASGYSGKVGAKAAKLLDAIAEACKTAYVNAENGLNDEVYEDGDINWDALATQSARKSGMVSAY
;
A
#
# COMPACT_ATOMS: atom_id res chain seq x y z
N MET A 1 -15.28 10.13 13.84
CA MET A 1 -14.76 9.69 12.53
C MET A 1 -13.74 10.66 11.95
N GLU A 2 -13.92 11.99 12.09
CA GLU A 2 -12.92 12.98 11.64
C GLU A 2 -11.53 12.81 12.27
N ASN A 3 -11.44 12.53 13.58
CA ASN A 3 -10.15 12.25 14.22
C ASN A 3 -9.46 10.99 13.66
N LYS A 4 -10.22 9.92 13.36
CA LYS A 4 -9.67 8.72 12.72
C LYS A 4 -9.10 9.06 11.34
N LEU A 5 -9.87 9.82 10.54
CA LEU A 5 -9.45 10.22 9.20
C LEU A 5 -8.20 11.09 9.21
N LYS A 6 -8.10 12.04 10.16
CA LYS A 6 -6.93 12.90 10.31
C LYS A 6 -5.68 12.07 10.67
N ASN A 7 -5.81 11.14 11.61
CA ASN A 7 -4.70 10.28 12.04
C ASN A 7 -4.22 9.38 10.90
N VAL A 8 -5.13 8.75 10.15
CA VAL A 8 -4.77 7.92 8.99
C VAL A 8 -4.03 8.72 7.93
N LYS A 9 -4.50 9.93 7.62
CA LYS A 9 -3.87 10.79 6.61
C LYS A 9 -2.48 11.28 6.98
N SER A 10 -2.10 11.24 8.26
CA SER A 10 -0.76 11.58 8.72
C SER A 10 0.20 10.38 8.75
N CYS A 11 -0.27 9.17 8.43
CA CYS A 11 0.59 7.99 8.40
C CYS A 11 1.31 7.89 7.05
N GLU A 12 2.64 7.95 7.10
CA GLU A 12 3.50 7.91 5.91
C GLU A 12 4.50 6.74 5.96
N THR A 13 4.53 5.96 7.05
CA THR A 13 5.48 4.86 7.25
C THR A 13 4.78 3.59 7.74
N VAL A 14 5.44 2.44 7.62
CA VAL A 14 4.93 1.14 8.10
C VAL A 14 4.68 1.19 9.62
N GLU A 15 5.58 1.82 10.37
CA GLU A 15 5.47 1.97 11.83
C GLU A 15 4.29 2.86 12.23
N SER A 16 4.11 4.00 11.54
CA SER A 16 2.99 4.91 11.81
C SER A 16 1.64 4.28 11.45
N LEU A 17 1.58 3.40 10.45
CA LEU A 17 0.40 2.59 10.17
C LEU A 17 0.13 1.55 11.27
N GLY A 18 1.15 0.81 11.69
CA GLY A 18 1.03 -0.17 12.77
C GLY A 18 0.55 0.45 14.09
N ALA A 19 0.89 1.71 14.34
CA ALA A 19 0.45 2.47 15.51
C ALA A 19 -1.01 2.97 15.46
N LEU A 20 -1.73 2.82 14.34
CA LEU A 20 -3.12 3.28 14.22
C LEU A 20 -4.12 2.51 15.08
N GLY A 21 -3.75 1.31 15.55
CA GLY A 21 -4.64 0.45 16.32
C GLY A 21 -5.83 -0.07 15.51
N ILE A 22 -5.65 -0.26 14.19
CA ILE A 22 -6.64 -0.90 13.32
C ILE A 22 -6.66 -2.41 13.60
N GLY A 23 -5.49 -3.02 13.70
CA GLY A 23 -5.29 -4.46 13.84
C GLY A 23 -3.84 -4.83 13.55
N GLU A 24 -3.59 -6.09 13.24
CA GLU A 24 -2.26 -6.54 12.83
C GLU A 24 -1.92 -6.00 11.42
N LEU A 25 -0.81 -5.27 11.32
CA LEU A 25 -0.29 -4.81 10.03
C LEU A 25 0.46 -5.96 9.36
N VAL A 26 0.00 -6.36 8.18
CA VAL A 26 0.58 -7.43 7.38
C VAL A 26 1.25 -6.83 6.16
N TYR A 27 2.53 -7.11 5.97
CA TYR A 27 3.27 -6.59 4.84
C TYR A 27 4.33 -7.55 4.33
N ASP A 28 4.53 -7.49 3.01
CA ASP A 28 5.60 -8.12 2.26
C ASP A 28 6.03 -7.09 1.22
N ILE A 29 7.17 -6.42 1.48
CA ILE A 29 7.71 -5.38 0.61
C ILE A 29 9.11 -5.83 0.23
N GLY A 30 9.25 -6.36 -0.99
CA GLY A 30 10.52 -6.91 -1.45
C GLY A 30 10.85 -6.52 -2.90
N CYS A 31 11.94 -7.11 -3.40
CA CYS A 31 12.46 -6.86 -4.75
C CYS A 31 11.46 -7.28 -5.85
N ARG A 32 10.53 -8.20 -5.54
CA ARG A 32 9.47 -8.66 -6.45
C ARG A 32 8.12 -7.97 -6.22
N GLY A 33 8.11 -6.85 -5.50
CA GLY A 33 6.88 -6.19 -5.08
C GLY A 33 6.30 -6.82 -3.82
N GLY A 34 4.97 -6.87 -3.74
CA GLY A 34 4.23 -7.46 -2.63
C GLY A 34 3.03 -6.61 -2.19
N SER A 35 2.72 -6.58 -0.90
CA SER A 35 1.54 -5.90 -0.36
C SER A 35 1.78 -5.31 1.02
N LEU A 36 1.01 -4.28 1.38
CA LEU A 36 0.99 -3.66 2.70
C LEU A 36 -0.44 -3.33 3.06
N GLY A 37 -0.91 -3.81 4.21
CA GLY A 37 -2.27 -3.53 4.69
C GLY A 37 -2.60 -4.27 5.98
N PHE A 38 -3.88 -4.35 6.29
CA PHE A 38 -4.42 -5.02 7.48
C PHE A 38 -5.38 -6.13 7.05
N TYR A 39 -5.81 -6.96 7.98
CA TYR A 39 -6.91 -7.89 7.72
C TYR A 39 -8.21 -7.13 7.44
N GLY A 40 -9.00 -7.66 6.50
CA GLY A 40 -10.29 -7.06 6.11
C GLY A 40 -11.26 -6.95 7.28
N SER A 41 -11.26 -7.94 8.18
CA SER A 41 -12.04 -7.95 9.42
C SER A 41 -11.78 -6.72 10.28
N ASP A 42 -10.50 -6.44 10.52
CA ASP A 42 -10.02 -5.38 11.41
C ASP A 42 -10.33 -4.00 10.82
N VAL A 43 -10.13 -3.86 9.51
CA VAL A 43 -10.47 -2.64 8.78
C VAL A 43 -11.98 -2.39 8.77
N ALA A 44 -12.78 -3.45 8.59
CA ALA A 44 -14.24 -3.34 8.61
C ALA A 44 -14.76 -2.86 9.97
N GLU A 45 -14.24 -3.42 11.06
CA GLU A 45 -14.55 -2.97 12.41
C GLU A 45 -14.12 -1.51 12.61
N PHE A 46 -12.89 -1.17 12.23
CA PHE A 46 -12.35 0.18 12.40
C PHE A 46 -13.16 1.24 11.62
N ALA A 47 -13.57 0.90 10.40
CA ALA A 47 -14.31 1.77 9.49
C ALA A 47 -15.83 1.78 9.75
N GLY A 48 -16.35 0.77 10.45
CA GLY A 48 -17.77 0.60 10.71
C GLY A 48 -18.55 0.15 9.48
N CYS A 49 -18.01 -0.81 8.71
CA CYS A 49 -18.69 -1.46 7.59
C CYS A 49 -18.73 -3.00 7.76
N SER A 50 -19.34 -3.72 6.82
CA SER A 50 -19.34 -5.18 6.84
C SER A 50 -17.99 -5.72 6.33
N GLU A 51 -17.45 -6.75 6.99
CA GLU A 51 -16.27 -7.47 6.49
C GLU A 51 -16.50 -8.04 5.09
N SER A 52 -17.73 -8.48 4.79
CA SER A 52 -18.11 -9.01 3.48
C SER A 52 -18.03 -7.98 2.34
N ASP A 53 -17.94 -6.69 2.68
CA ASP A 53 -17.73 -5.60 1.71
C ASP A 53 -16.25 -5.36 1.38
N LEU A 54 -15.33 -6.04 2.07
CA LEU A 54 -13.87 -5.89 1.93
C LEU A 54 -13.20 -7.20 1.47
N PRO A 55 -12.05 -7.12 0.79
CA PRO A 55 -11.16 -8.26 0.61
C PRO A 55 -10.58 -8.75 1.95
N GLY A 56 -10.13 -10.00 2.00
CA GLY A 56 -9.55 -10.59 3.22
C GLY A 56 -8.30 -9.87 3.76
N LYS A 57 -7.60 -9.11 2.90
CA LYS A 57 -6.57 -8.13 3.28
C LYS A 57 -6.87 -6.81 2.57
N TYR A 58 -6.80 -5.71 3.30
CA TYR A 58 -7.13 -4.38 2.79
C TYR A 58 -5.98 -3.39 3.01
N GLY A 59 -5.58 -2.71 1.94
CA GLY A 59 -4.47 -1.75 1.93
C GLY A 59 -4.03 -1.48 0.50
N CYS A 60 -2.82 -1.90 0.15
CA CYS A 60 -2.28 -1.78 -1.20
C CYS A 60 -1.44 -2.99 -1.61
N TYR A 61 -1.22 -3.13 -2.92
CA TYR A 61 -0.33 -4.13 -3.49
C TYR A 61 0.44 -3.56 -4.69
N CYS A 62 1.61 -4.12 -4.97
CA CYS A 62 2.42 -3.73 -6.12
C CYS A 62 2.37 -4.81 -7.20
N ASN A 63 2.05 -4.40 -8.43
CA ASN A 63 2.13 -5.29 -9.58
C ASN A 63 3.58 -5.45 -10.03
N TYR A 64 4.09 -6.68 -9.98
CA TYR A 64 5.41 -6.99 -10.50
C TYR A 64 5.36 -7.13 -12.03
N LEU A 65 6.26 -6.42 -12.72
CA LEU A 65 6.32 -6.40 -14.19
C LEU A 65 7.33 -7.41 -14.76
N GLY A 66 8.07 -8.11 -13.90
CA GLY A 66 9.13 -9.03 -14.32
C GLY A 66 10.51 -8.35 -14.36
N GLY A 67 11.58 -9.16 -14.35
CA GLY A 67 12.95 -8.67 -14.49
C GLY A 67 13.41 -7.65 -13.45
N GLY A 68 12.95 -7.75 -12.20
CA GLY A 68 13.27 -6.81 -11.12
C GLY A 68 12.41 -5.53 -11.12
N VAL A 69 11.55 -5.35 -12.13
CA VAL A 69 10.77 -4.12 -12.30
C VAL A 69 9.44 -4.20 -11.57
N ARG A 70 9.17 -3.21 -10.72
CA ARG A 70 7.92 -3.03 -9.99
C ARG A 70 7.07 -1.97 -10.70
N GLY A 71 5.82 -2.30 -10.96
CA GLY A 71 4.85 -1.45 -11.63
C GLY A 71 4.09 -0.56 -10.65
N ALA A 72 2.83 -0.30 -10.95
CA ALA A 72 1.97 0.51 -10.08
C ALA A 72 1.74 -0.13 -8.70
N VAL A 73 1.67 0.73 -7.68
CA VAL A 73 1.13 0.39 -6.35
C VAL A 73 -0.36 0.72 -6.37
N VAL A 74 -1.20 -0.29 -6.23
CA VAL A 74 -2.65 -0.23 -6.41
C VAL A 74 -3.33 -0.31 -5.06
N ALA A 75 -4.33 0.55 -4.85
CA ALA A 75 -5.18 0.54 -3.66
C ALA A 75 -6.18 -0.64 -3.71
N SER A 76 -6.48 -1.21 -2.56
CA SER A 76 -7.57 -2.19 -2.44
C SER A 76 -8.92 -1.53 -2.73
N GLY A 77 -9.77 -2.22 -3.49
CA GLY A 77 -11.16 -1.82 -3.68
C GLY A 77 -12.08 -2.34 -2.58
N TYR A 78 -13.32 -1.86 -2.58
CA TYR A 78 -14.39 -2.31 -1.70
C TYR A 78 -15.73 -2.36 -2.46
N SER A 79 -16.71 -3.06 -1.89
CA SER A 79 -18.07 -3.18 -2.40
C SER A 79 -18.76 -1.82 -2.54
N GLY A 80 -19.53 -1.64 -3.63
CA GLY A 80 -20.32 -0.42 -3.84
C GLY A 80 -21.46 -0.20 -2.83
N LYS A 81 -21.66 -1.12 -1.88
CA LYS A 81 -22.64 -1.01 -0.79
C LYS A 81 -22.11 -0.23 0.40
N VAL A 82 -20.81 0.03 0.45
CA VAL A 82 -20.18 0.77 1.55
C VAL A 82 -20.71 2.20 1.60
N GLY A 83 -21.18 2.61 2.78
CA GLY A 83 -21.66 3.98 2.99
C GLY A 83 -20.54 5.02 2.84
N ALA A 84 -20.88 6.21 2.34
CA ALA A 84 -19.92 7.27 2.01
C ALA A 84 -18.94 7.66 3.14
N LYS A 85 -19.35 7.52 4.40
CA LYS A 85 -18.50 7.80 5.56
C LYS A 85 -17.39 6.75 5.74
N ALA A 86 -17.74 5.46 5.61
CA ALA A 86 -16.78 4.38 5.67
C ALA A 86 -15.88 4.40 4.42
N ALA A 87 -16.45 4.62 3.23
CA ALA A 87 -15.71 4.75 1.98
C ALA A 87 -14.57 5.77 2.07
N LYS A 88 -14.85 6.99 2.58
CA LYS A 88 -13.82 8.02 2.78
C LYS A 88 -12.68 7.59 3.70
N LEU A 89 -12.97 6.77 4.71
CA LEU A 89 -11.96 6.28 5.64
C LEU A 89 -11.16 5.13 5.01
N LEU A 90 -11.83 4.24 4.29
CA LEU A 90 -11.22 3.14 3.53
C LEU A 90 -10.29 3.66 2.43
N ASP A 91 -10.69 4.71 1.71
CA ASP A 91 -9.85 5.39 0.72
C ASP A 91 -8.59 5.97 1.39
N ALA A 92 -8.76 6.62 2.55
CA ALA A 92 -7.64 7.19 3.29
C ALA A 92 -6.68 6.10 3.81
N ILE A 93 -7.20 4.96 4.27
CA ILE A 93 -6.38 3.83 4.73
C ILE A 93 -5.58 3.26 3.55
N ALA A 94 -6.23 3.01 2.41
CA ALA A 94 -5.55 2.46 1.25
C ALA A 94 -4.48 3.43 0.70
N GLU A 95 -4.75 4.74 0.71
CA GLU A 95 -3.76 5.73 0.28
C GLU A 95 -2.60 5.83 1.27
N ALA A 96 -2.85 5.83 2.58
CA ALA A 96 -1.79 5.79 3.59
C ALA A 96 -0.91 4.53 3.46
N CYS A 97 -1.53 3.37 3.16
CA CYS A 97 -0.79 2.15 2.84
C CYS A 97 0.08 2.34 1.59
N LYS A 98 -0.44 2.95 0.52
CA LYS A 98 0.37 3.23 -0.67
C LYS A 98 1.56 4.14 -0.37
N THR A 99 1.34 5.22 0.37
CA THR A 99 2.42 6.15 0.75
C THR A 99 3.49 5.44 1.57
N ALA A 100 3.09 4.69 2.60
CA ALA A 100 4.01 3.92 3.42
C ALA A 100 4.76 2.84 2.62
N TYR A 101 4.10 2.18 1.68
CA TYR A 101 4.72 1.19 0.80
C TYR A 101 5.82 1.83 -0.04
N VAL A 102 5.52 2.96 -0.70
CA VAL A 102 6.50 3.67 -1.55
C VAL A 102 7.68 4.17 -0.72
N ASN A 103 7.43 4.69 0.48
CA ASN A 103 8.48 5.16 1.37
C ASN A 103 9.39 4.01 1.85
N ALA A 104 8.80 2.87 2.22
CA ALA A 104 9.56 1.67 2.59
C ALA A 104 10.36 1.11 1.40
N GLU A 105 9.79 1.15 0.19
CA GLU A 105 10.47 0.67 -1.02
C GLU A 105 11.61 1.60 -1.46
N ASN A 106 11.49 2.91 -1.29
CA ASN A 106 12.58 3.84 -1.58
C ASN A 106 13.81 3.54 -0.71
N GLY A 107 13.63 3.14 0.54
CA GLY A 107 14.73 2.68 1.39
C GLY A 107 15.47 1.45 0.83
N LEU A 108 14.79 0.58 0.08
CA LEU A 108 15.42 -0.57 -0.61
C LEU A 108 16.17 -0.15 -1.89
N ASN A 109 15.83 0.99 -2.47
CA ASN A 109 16.45 1.51 -3.70
C ASN A 109 17.71 2.34 -3.43
N ASP A 110 17.87 2.83 -2.19
CA ASP A 110 19.03 3.60 -1.74
C ASP A 110 20.25 2.71 -1.42
N GLU A 111 20.07 1.39 -1.40
CA GLU A 111 21.18 0.43 -1.33
C GLU A 111 21.94 0.43 -2.67
N VAL A 112 23.15 1.00 -2.67
CA VAL A 112 24.14 0.77 -3.72
C VAL A 112 24.55 -0.70 -3.65
N TYR A 113 24.49 -1.43 -4.77
CA TYR A 113 25.03 -2.78 -4.80
C TYR A 113 26.50 -2.76 -4.31
N GLU A 114 26.93 -3.77 -3.56
CA GLU A 114 28.29 -3.83 -2.98
C GLU A 114 29.41 -3.72 -4.04
N ASP A 115 29.09 -3.96 -5.31
CA ASP A 115 29.99 -3.85 -6.46
C ASP A 115 30.07 -2.44 -7.09
N GLY A 116 29.24 -1.49 -6.63
CA GLY A 116 29.20 -0.12 -7.16
C GLY A 116 28.40 0.03 -8.45
N ASP A 117 27.67 -1.00 -8.89
CA ASP A 117 26.84 -0.92 -10.09
C ASP A 117 25.55 -0.12 -9.87
N ILE A 118 25.10 0.51 -10.95
CA ILE A 118 23.85 1.29 -10.99
C ILE A 118 22.68 0.37 -10.62
N ASN A 119 21.83 0.81 -9.70
CA ASN A 119 20.58 0.11 -9.34
C ASN A 119 19.54 0.24 -10.46
N TRP A 120 19.74 -0.54 -11.53
CA TRP A 120 18.92 -0.53 -12.74
C TRP A 120 17.47 -0.91 -12.45
N ASP A 121 17.23 -1.79 -11.48
CA ASP A 121 15.89 -2.23 -11.06
C ASP A 121 15.10 -1.07 -10.43
N ALA A 122 15.76 -0.26 -9.59
CA ALA A 122 15.18 0.94 -9.02
C ALA A 122 14.86 1.99 -10.09
N LEU A 123 15.79 2.25 -11.02
CA LEU A 123 15.60 3.20 -12.11
C LEU A 123 14.48 2.76 -13.07
N ALA A 124 14.45 1.48 -13.42
CA ALA A 124 13.40 0.90 -14.27
C ALA A 124 12.03 0.93 -13.57
N THR A 125 11.97 0.63 -12.27
CA THR A 125 10.77 0.75 -11.43
C THR A 125 10.24 2.18 -11.42
N GLN A 126 11.10 3.17 -11.18
CA GLN A 126 10.72 4.59 -11.20
C GLN A 126 10.22 5.01 -12.59
N SER A 127 10.88 4.57 -13.65
CA SER A 127 10.49 4.86 -15.04
C SER A 127 9.12 4.25 -15.37
N ALA A 128 8.90 2.98 -15.03
CA ALA A 128 7.63 2.28 -15.25
C ALA A 128 6.45 2.95 -14.53
N ARG A 129 6.66 3.43 -13.30
CA ARG A 129 5.64 4.20 -12.57
C ARG A 129 5.38 5.57 -13.19
N LYS A 130 6.43 6.28 -13.62
CA LYS A 130 6.29 7.58 -14.32
C LYS A 130 5.53 7.44 -15.64
N SER A 131 5.69 6.33 -16.35
CA SER A 131 4.93 6.04 -17.57
C SER A 131 3.50 5.57 -17.31
N GLY A 132 3.09 5.41 -16.05
CA GLY A 132 1.75 4.94 -15.69
C GLY A 132 1.51 3.46 -15.98
N MET A 133 2.58 2.64 -16.06
CA MET A 133 2.41 1.21 -16.29
C MET A 133 1.80 0.54 -15.06
N VAL A 134 0.59 0.02 -15.23
CA VAL A 134 -0.19 -0.65 -14.18
C VAL A 134 -0.07 -2.18 -14.24
N SER A 135 0.33 -2.74 -15.39
CA SER A 135 0.41 -4.17 -15.68
C SER A 135 1.44 -4.41 -16.80
N ALA A 136 2.09 -5.57 -16.82
CA ALA A 136 2.95 -6.01 -17.93
C ALA A 136 2.16 -6.66 -19.09
N TYR A 137 0.86 -6.85 -18.87
CA TYR A 137 -0.12 -7.38 -19.82
C TYR A 137 -1.19 -6.35 -20.13
#